data_AF-A0A3D1PJQ1-F1
#
_entry.id   AF-A0A3D1PJQ1-F1
#
_cell.length_a   1.000
_cell.length_b   1.000
_cell.length_c   1.000
_cell.angle_alpha   90.00
_cell.angle_beta   90.00
_cell.angle_gamma   90.00
#
_symmetry.space_group_name_H-M   'P 1'
#
loop_
_entity.id
_entity.type
_entity.pdbx_description
1 polymer ?
#
loop_
_entity_poly.entity_id
_entity_poly.type
_entity_poly.pdbx_seq_one_letter_code
_entity_poly.pdbx_strand_id
1 'polypeptide(L)'
;MSMALLALPAEAKVTRYLQGNSADVHLSVGPVFDFGGGGSDVDPAIQWMIDQVRGCTDCSNKVDVVVIRSSGGAGYNEPISAMNGVDSVETLVIPTREDANRADVVETIRDAEVVFFTGGDQCQYVRNFKRTGVETAVKSVYAKGGGIGGTSAGTMI
;
A
#
# COMPACT_ATOMS: atom_id res chain seq x y z
N MET A 1 12.63 37.78 28.37
CA MET A 1 13.34 36.79 27.51
C MET A 1 12.30 35.97 26.77
N SER A 2 12.16 36.15 25.46
CA SER A 2 11.29 35.30 24.65
C SER A 2 12.05 34.01 24.34
N MET A 3 11.51 32.87 24.77
CA MET A 3 12.12 31.56 24.53
C MET A 3 11.63 31.07 23.17
N ALA A 4 12.45 31.25 22.13
CA ALA A 4 12.19 30.69 20.82
C ALA A 4 12.37 29.17 20.90
N LEU A 5 11.27 28.43 20.80
CA LEU A 5 11.29 26.98 20.65
C LEU A 5 11.73 26.67 19.22
N LEU A 6 12.99 26.29 19.05
CA LEU A 6 13.49 25.72 17.80
C LEU A 6 12.89 24.33 17.63
N ALA A 7 11.77 24.24 16.89
CA ALA A 7 11.30 22.96 16.40
C ALA A 7 12.29 22.47 15.34
N LEU A 8 13.06 21.43 15.66
CA LEU A 8 13.82 20.71 14.65
C LEU A 8 12.82 20.11 13.65
N PRO A 9 13.10 20.12 12.33
CA PRO A 9 12.25 19.43 11.38
C PRO A 9 12.20 17.96 11.78
N ALA A 10 11.00 17.38 11.85
CA ALA A 10 10.86 15.94 12.01
C ALA A 10 11.59 15.26 10.86
N GLU A 11 12.58 14.42 11.15
CA GLU A 11 13.22 13.60 10.13
C GLU A 11 12.15 12.71 9.48
N ALA A 12 12.04 12.82 8.16
CA ALA A 12 11.20 11.96 7.33
C ALA A 12 11.71 10.51 7.45
N LYS A 13 10.95 9.66 8.16
CA LYS A 13 11.33 8.27 8.44
C LYS A 13 10.18 7.33 8.11
N VAL A 14 10.16 6.91 6.85
CA VAL A 14 9.39 5.75 6.39
C VAL A 14 9.97 4.50 7.05
N THR A 15 9.11 3.69 7.67
CA THR A 15 9.48 2.34 8.12
C THR A 15 8.96 1.32 7.12
N ARG A 16 9.83 0.38 6.71
CA ARG A 16 9.58 -0.56 5.62
C ARG A 16 9.71 -1.99 6.11
N TYR A 17 8.82 -2.86 5.67
CA TYR A 17 8.84 -4.28 5.99
C TYR A 17 8.57 -5.08 4.73
N LEU A 18 9.64 -5.56 4.09
CA LEU A 18 9.56 -6.43 2.92
C LEU A 18 9.55 -7.90 3.37
N GLN A 19 8.67 -8.70 2.77
CA GLN A 19 8.64 -10.15 2.87
C GLN A 19 8.44 -10.75 1.48
N GLY A 20 9.31 -11.67 1.08
CA GLY A 20 9.27 -12.30 -0.25
C GLY A 20 10.41 -11.84 -1.15
N ASN A 21 10.17 -11.87 -2.45
CA ASN A 21 11.14 -11.44 -3.46
C ASN A 21 11.26 -9.89 -3.48
N SER A 22 12.42 -9.37 -3.87
CA SER A 22 12.64 -7.91 -3.99
C SER A 22 12.71 -7.44 -5.44
N ALA A 23 12.72 -8.37 -6.40
CA ALA A 23 12.66 -8.05 -7.81
C ALA A 23 11.21 -7.80 -8.23
N ASP A 24 10.99 -6.72 -8.98
CA ASP A 24 9.68 -6.35 -9.50
C ASP A 24 9.15 -7.41 -10.47
N VAL A 25 7.87 -7.75 -10.29
CA VAL A 25 7.11 -8.48 -11.29
C VAL A 25 6.42 -7.48 -12.23
N HIS A 26 6.06 -7.91 -13.43
CA HIS A 26 5.36 -7.06 -14.37
C HIS A 26 4.14 -7.80 -14.90
N LEU A 27 2.97 -7.54 -14.29
CA LEU A 27 1.70 -8.09 -14.73
C LEU A 27 0.62 -7.02 -14.71
N SER A 28 -0.38 -7.14 -15.59
CA SER A 28 -1.48 -6.19 -15.66
C SER A 28 -2.68 -6.78 -16.41
N VAL A 29 -3.73 -7.17 -15.67
CA VAL A 29 -5.01 -7.68 -16.24
C VAL A 29 -6.23 -6.86 -15.79
N GLY A 30 -6.07 -5.96 -14.80
CA GLY A 30 -7.13 -5.10 -14.24
C GLY A 30 -7.34 -3.75 -14.97
N PRO A 31 -8.02 -2.77 -14.34
CA PRO A 31 -7.98 -2.48 -12.89
C PRO A 31 -9.05 -3.19 -12.04
N VAL A 32 -8.72 -3.39 -10.75
CA VAL A 32 -9.57 -4.08 -9.76
C VAL A 32 -9.67 -3.25 -8.49
N PHE A 33 -10.82 -3.28 -7.82
CA PHE A 33 -11.04 -2.64 -6.53
C PHE A 33 -11.60 -3.62 -5.49
N ASP A 34 -11.10 -3.54 -4.25
CA ASP A 34 -11.64 -4.26 -3.09
C ASP A 34 -11.84 -3.29 -1.91
N PHE A 35 -13.10 -3.11 -1.51
CA PHE A 35 -13.51 -2.10 -0.54
C PHE A 35 -14.09 -2.73 0.73
N GLY A 36 -13.20 -3.04 1.69
CA GLY A 36 -13.56 -3.58 2.99
C GLY A 36 -14.18 -2.53 3.91
N GLY A 37 -15.34 -2.85 4.50
CA GLY A 37 -16.06 -1.94 5.41
C GLY A 37 -15.41 -1.72 6.78
N GLY A 38 -14.37 -2.48 7.11
CA GLY A 38 -13.75 -2.54 8.44
C GLY A 38 -14.32 -3.67 9.32
N GLY A 39 -13.63 -3.94 10.44
CA GLY A 39 -13.85 -5.14 11.26
C GLY A 39 -12.80 -6.20 10.93
N SER A 40 -13.18 -7.48 11.02
CA SER A 40 -12.33 -8.56 10.51
C SER A 40 -12.21 -8.44 8.99
N ASP A 41 -11.00 -8.61 8.46
CA ASP A 41 -10.80 -8.65 7.02
C ASP A 41 -11.48 -9.87 6.41
N VAL A 42 -11.88 -9.73 5.15
CA VAL A 42 -12.50 -10.80 4.37
C VAL A 42 -11.42 -11.37 3.46
N ASP A 43 -10.60 -12.28 3.98
CA ASP A 43 -9.47 -12.87 3.23
C ASP A 43 -9.85 -13.37 1.82
N PRO A 44 -11.04 -14.01 1.61
CA PRO A 44 -11.46 -14.39 0.27
C PRO A 44 -11.62 -13.23 -0.72
N ALA A 45 -11.94 -12.02 -0.26
CA ALA A 45 -12.05 -10.83 -1.10
C ALA A 45 -10.66 -10.31 -1.51
N ILE A 46 -9.71 -10.30 -0.57
CA ILE A 46 -8.31 -9.91 -0.84
C ILE A 46 -7.68 -10.92 -1.81
N GLN A 47 -7.88 -12.22 -1.60
CA GLN A 47 -7.43 -13.27 -2.52
C GLN A 47 -8.08 -13.11 -3.91
N TRP A 48 -9.39 -12.82 -3.96
CA TRP A 48 -10.08 -12.57 -5.24
C TRP A 48 -9.45 -11.39 -5.99
N MET A 49 -9.15 -10.28 -5.30
CA MET A 49 -8.46 -9.13 -5.91
C MET A 49 -7.10 -9.53 -6.50
N ILE A 50 -6.31 -10.30 -5.75
CA ILE A 50 -5.01 -10.82 -6.21
C ILE A 50 -5.20 -11.67 -7.48
N ASP A 51 -6.16 -12.60 -7.48
CA ASP A 51 -6.42 -13.47 -8.63
C ASP A 51 -6.91 -12.69 -9.86
N GLN A 52 -7.71 -11.63 -9.67
CA GLN A 52 -8.13 -10.75 -10.76
C GLN A 52 -6.94 -10.01 -11.39
N VAL A 53 -6.02 -9.48 -10.58
CA VAL A 53 -4.83 -8.78 -11.09
C VAL A 53 -3.86 -9.75 -11.76
N ARG A 54 -3.71 -10.96 -11.21
CA ARG A 54 -2.94 -12.06 -11.82
C ARG A 54 -3.54 -12.55 -13.14
N GLY A 55 -4.86 -12.40 -13.31
CA GLY A 55 -5.64 -12.94 -14.41
C GLY A 55 -5.84 -14.46 -14.36
N CYS A 56 -5.56 -15.09 -13.21
CA CYS A 56 -5.64 -16.54 -13.03
C CYS A 56 -5.77 -16.91 -11.55
N THR A 57 -6.31 -18.09 -11.28
CA THR A 57 -6.32 -18.70 -9.94
C THR A 57 -5.32 -19.86 -9.80
N ASP A 58 -4.99 -20.53 -10.91
CA ASP A 58 -4.09 -21.69 -10.96
C ASP A 58 -3.05 -21.50 -12.08
N CYS A 59 -2.09 -20.60 -11.85
CA CYS A 59 -0.96 -20.39 -12.76
C CYS A 59 0.27 -19.85 -12.04
N SER A 60 1.41 -19.81 -12.73
CA SER A 60 2.69 -19.36 -12.17
C SER A 60 2.85 -17.84 -12.07
N ASN A 61 1.91 -17.07 -12.61
CA ASN A 61 1.92 -15.61 -12.48
C ASN A 61 1.81 -15.23 -11.01
N LYS A 62 2.56 -14.20 -10.61
CA LYS A 62 2.54 -13.68 -9.25
C LYS A 62 2.49 -12.16 -9.22
N VAL A 63 2.13 -11.59 -8.09
CA VAL A 63 2.00 -10.13 -7.91
C VAL A 63 2.82 -9.66 -6.72
N ASP A 64 3.33 -8.43 -6.82
CA ASP A 64 3.85 -7.70 -5.68
C ASP A 64 2.75 -6.85 -5.02
N VAL A 65 2.66 -6.95 -3.70
CA VAL A 65 1.64 -6.25 -2.90
C VAL A 65 2.29 -5.20 -2.01
N VAL A 66 1.91 -3.94 -2.16
CA VAL A 66 2.30 -2.87 -1.24
C VAL A 66 1.17 -2.57 -0.28
N VAL A 67 1.46 -2.69 1.02
CA VAL A 67 0.53 -2.34 2.10
C VAL A 67 0.87 -0.95 2.63
N ILE A 68 -0.07 -0.02 2.57
CA ILE A 68 0.13 1.36 3.03
C ILE A 68 -0.50 1.56 4.41
N ARG A 69 0.31 2.11 5.33
CA ARG A 69 -0.10 2.45 6.70
C ARG A 69 0.37 3.85 7.08
N SER A 70 -0.35 4.54 7.97
CA SER A 70 0.12 5.80 8.57
C SER A 70 0.89 5.59 9.89
N SER A 71 0.70 4.42 10.51
CA SER A 71 1.33 4.03 11.78
C SER A 71 1.29 2.51 11.99
N GLY A 72 1.90 2.04 13.06
CA GLY A 72 1.93 0.62 13.43
C GLY A 72 3.09 -0.12 12.77
N GLY A 73 2.83 -1.34 12.29
CA GLY A 73 3.84 -2.21 11.69
C GLY A 73 3.26 -3.16 10.65
N ALA A 74 3.96 -4.26 10.39
CA ALA A 74 3.73 -5.16 9.25
C ALA A 74 2.66 -6.24 9.46
N GLY A 75 1.59 -5.95 10.19
CA GLY A 75 0.58 -6.98 10.57
C GLY A 75 -0.12 -7.67 9.39
N TYR A 76 -0.06 -7.10 8.18
CA TYR A 76 -0.63 -7.69 6.97
C TYR A 76 0.38 -8.50 6.13
N ASN A 77 1.68 -8.40 6.41
CA ASN A 77 2.68 -9.09 5.60
C ASN A 77 2.48 -10.61 5.61
N GLU A 78 2.36 -11.20 6.80
CA GLU A 78 2.19 -12.64 6.94
C GLU A 78 0.90 -13.15 6.26
N PRO A 79 -0.31 -12.64 6.57
CA PRO A 79 -1.53 -13.16 5.97
C PRO A 79 -1.60 -12.94 4.46
N ILE A 80 -1.14 -11.78 3.94
CA ILE A 80 -1.13 -11.54 2.50
C ILE A 80 -0.06 -12.41 1.81
N SER A 81 1.13 -12.57 2.39
CA SER A 81 2.17 -13.41 1.80
C SER A 81 1.79 -14.88 1.70
N ALA A 82 0.86 -15.34 2.57
CA ALA A 82 0.32 -16.69 2.54
C ALA A 82 -0.76 -16.88 1.46
N MET A 83 -1.25 -15.80 0.83
CA MET A 83 -2.22 -15.87 -0.25
C MET A 83 -1.59 -16.44 -1.51
N ASN A 84 -2.39 -17.19 -2.27
CA ASN A 84 -1.95 -17.82 -3.49
C ASN A 84 -1.57 -16.74 -4.52
N GLY A 85 -0.36 -16.86 -5.08
CA GLY A 85 0.10 -15.97 -6.15
C GLY A 85 0.78 -14.69 -5.72
N VAL A 86 1.09 -14.51 -4.44
CA VAL A 86 1.88 -13.37 -3.98
C VAL A 86 3.38 -13.70 -4.13
N ASP A 87 4.15 -12.81 -4.76
CA ASP A 87 5.62 -12.93 -4.81
C ASP A 87 6.29 -12.18 -3.66
N SER A 88 5.77 -10.99 -3.35
CA SER A 88 6.21 -10.19 -2.22
C SER A 88 5.09 -9.36 -1.59
N VAL A 89 5.30 -9.02 -0.33
CA VAL A 89 4.53 -8.00 0.38
C VAL A 89 5.48 -7.00 1.00
N GLU A 90 5.32 -5.72 0.70
CA GLU A 90 6.02 -4.64 1.37
C GLU A 90 5.05 -3.71 2.12
N THR A 91 5.13 -3.68 3.45
CA THR A 91 4.45 -2.65 4.23
C THR A 91 5.28 -1.37 4.25
N LEU A 92 4.67 -0.27 3.82
CA LEU A 92 5.19 1.09 3.96
C LEU A 92 4.41 1.83 5.06
N VAL A 93 5.09 2.15 6.16
CA VAL A 93 4.55 3.04 7.19
C VAL A 93 4.99 4.48 6.89
N ILE A 94 4.04 5.30 6.45
CA ILE A 94 4.24 6.65 5.90
C ILE A 94 3.54 7.67 6.82
N PRO A 95 4.23 8.18 7.87
CA PRO A 95 3.60 8.99 8.91
C PRO A 95 3.42 10.47 8.53
N THR A 96 4.14 10.96 7.51
CA THR A 96 4.14 12.39 7.14
C THR A 96 3.88 12.62 5.66
N ARG A 97 3.58 13.87 5.31
CA ARG A 97 3.42 14.30 3.92
C ARG A 97 4.75 14.32 3.18
N GLU A 98 5.83 14.65 3.87
CA GLU A 98 7.20 14.64 3.36
C GLU A 98 7.61 13.20 2.99
N ASP A 99 7.32 12.24 3.87
CA ASP A 99 7.53 10.82 3.60
C ASP A 99 6.75 10.34 2.37
N ALA A 100 5.51 10.80 2.21
CA ALA A 100 4.66 10.48 1.06
C ALA A 100 5.14 11.09 -0.27
N ASN A 101 6.17 11.94 -0.27
CA ASN A 101 6.80 12.49 -1.47
C ASN A 101 8.21 11.97 -1.72
N ARG A 102 8.73 11.07 -0.87
CA ARG A 102 10.05 10.49 -1.10
C ARG A 102 10.05 9.62 -2.35
N ALA A 103 11.10 9.77 -3.16
CA ALA A 103 11.22 9.05 -4.43
C ALA A 103 11.18 7.53 -4.25
N ASP A 104 11.84 7.00 -3.22
CA ASP A 104 11.89 5.56 -2.93
C ASP A 104 10.52 4.98 -2.53
N VAL A 105 9.67 5.76 -1.86
CA VAL A 105 8.28 5.36 -1.54
C VAL A 105 7.44 5.35 -2.81
N VAL A 106 7.56 6.41 -3.60
CA VAL A 106 6.79 6.58 -4.84
C VAL A 106 7.11 5.46 -5.82
N GLU A 107 8.39 5.16 -6.04
CA GLU A 107 8.83 4.09 -6.94
C GLU A 107 8.28 2.73 -6.50
N THR A 108 8.45 2.37 -5.23
CA THR A 108 7.92 1.11 -4.67
C THR A 108 6.42 0.94 -4.90
N ILE A 109 5.63 2.00 -4.71
CA ILE A 109 4.18 1.95 -4.94
C ILE A 109 3.89 1.82 -6.44
N ARG A 110 4.64 2.50 -7.32
CA ARG A 110 4.43 2.44 -8.77
C ARG A 110 4.69 1.06 -9.35
N ASP A 111 5.65 0.35 -8.79
CA ASP A 111 6.12 -0.94 -9.27
C ASP A 111 5.15 -2.07 -8.86
N ALA A 112 4.50 -1.96 -7.69
CA ALA A 112 3.50 -2.93 -7.24
C ALA A 112 2.34 -3.19 -8.22
N GLU A 113 1.86 -4.43 -8.25
CA GLU A 113 0.61 -4.82 -8.91
C GLU A 113 -0.63 -4.57 -8.07
N VAL A 114 -0.50 -4.67 -6.74
CA VAL A 114 -1.59 -4.46 -5.79
C VAL A 114 -1.16 -3.46 -4.72
N VAL A 115 -2.02 -2.46 -4.45
CA VAL A 115 -1.86 -1.56 -3.31
C VAL A 115 -3.04 -1.76 -2.36
N PHE A 116 -2.74 -2.01 -1.08
CA PHE A 116 -3.76 -2.21 -0.04
C PHE A 116 -3.61 -1.20 1.10
N PHE A 117 -4.65 -0.40 1.37
CA PHE A 117 -4.67 0.55 2.47
C PHE A 117 -5.30 -0.03 3.73
N THR A 118 -4.56 -0.07 4.82
CA THR A 118 -5.10 -0.62 6.08
C THR A 118 -6.02 0.37 6.79
N GLY A 119 -6.77 -0.12 7.78
CA GLY A 119 -7.48 0.74 8.72
C GLY A 119 -6.56 1.68 9.51
N GLY A 120 -7.16 2.64 10.22
CA GLY A 120 -6.45 3.69 10.95
C GLY A 120 -7.26 4.99 11.02
N ASP A 121 -6.58 6.12 10.88
CA ASP A 121 -7.18 7.46 10.87
C ASP A 121 -7.22 8.01 9.44
N GLN A 122 -8.42 8.11 8.88
CA GLN A 122 -8.67 8.63 7.53
C GLN A 122 -8.27 10.11 7.39
N CYS A 123 -8.33 10.91 8.46
CA CYS A 123 -7.90 12.30 8.41
C CYS A 123 -6.38 12.41 8.24
N GLN A 124 -5.61 11.47 8.82
CA GLN A 124 -4.17 11.41 8.61
C GLN A 124 -3.84 11.00 7.18
N TYR A 125 -4.49 9.96 6.65
CA TYR A 125 -4.30 9.57 5.26
C TYR A 125 -4.60 10.70 4.27
N VAL A 126 -5.76 11.36 4.40
CA VAL A 126 -6.10 12.49 3.51
C VAL A 126 -5.08 13.61 3.62
N ARG A 127 -4.64 13.96 4.84
CA ARG A 127 -3.65 15.03 5.07
C ARG A 127 -2.30 14.71 4.45
N ASN A 128 -1.85 13.48 4.60
CA ASN A 128 -0.50 13.07 4.22
C ASN A 128 -0.40 12.67 2.74
N PHE A 129 -1.45 12.10 2.14
CA PHE A 129 -1.36 11.50 0.80
C PHE A 129 -2.01 12.33 -0.30
N LYS A 130 -3.01 13.16 0.01
CA LYS A 130 -3.68 13.98 -1.02
C LYS A 130 -2.70 14.98 -1.64
N ARG A 131 -2.64 15.03 -2.96
CA ARG A 131 -1.72 15.83 -3.79
C ARG A 131 -0.26 15.56 -3.47
N THR A 132 0.13 14.31 -3.25
CA THR A 132 1.53 13.89 -3.08
C THR A 132 1.96 12.84 -4.10
N GLY A 133 3.24 12.46 -4.02
CA GLY A 133 3.81 11.35 -4.77
C GLY A 133 3.05 10.04 -4.55
N VAL A 134 2.63 9.72 -3.32
CA VAL A 134 1.82 8.52 -3.02
C VAL A 134 0.52 8.50 -3.82
N GLU A 135 -0.29 9.58 -3.81
CA GLU A 135 -1.53 9.60 -4.61
C GLU A 135 -1.24 9.42 -6.11
N THR A 136 -0.16 10.04 -6.59
CA THR A 136 0.25 9.93 -8.00
C THR A 136 0.69 8.51 -8.35
N ALA A 137 1.43 7.85 -7.46
CA ALA A 137 1.89 6.47 -7.62
C ALA A 137 0.72 5.49 -7.64
N VAL A 138 -0.20 5.59 -6.68
CA VAL A 138 -1.42 4.77 -6.61
C VAL A 138 -2.26 4.92 -7.88
N LYS A 139 -2.41 6.15 -8.38
CA LYS A 139 -3.09 6.41 -9.66
C LYS A 139 -2.40 5.74 -10.83
N SER A 140 -1.07 5.62 -10.82
CA SER A 140 -0.33 4.91 -11.88
C SER A 140 -0.50 3.39 -11.79
N VAL A 141 -0.59 2.82 -10.58
CA VAL A 141 -0.95 1.39 -10.39
C VAL A 141 -2.31 1.12 -10.99
N TYR A 142 -3.30 1.94 -10.67
CA TYR A 142 -4.62 1.87 -11.31
C TYR A 142 -4.52 1.97 -12.85
N ALA A 143 -3.78 2.97 -13.35
CA ALA A 143 -3.69 3.22 -14.80
C ALA A 143 -3.00 2.09 -15.57
N LYS A 144 -2.06 1.37 -14.94
CA LYS A 144 -1.44 0.18 -15.54
C LYS A 144 -2.30 -1.07 -15.41
N GLY A 145 -3.42 -1.04 -14.69
CA GLY A 145 -4.32 -2.18 -14.53
C GLY A 145 -4.08 -3.01 -13.26
N GLY A 146 -3.43 -2.42 -12.25
CA GLY A 146 -3.27 -3.02 -10.93
C GLY A 146 -4.54 -2.98 -10.07
N GLY A 147 -4.45 -3.59 -8.89
CA GLY A 147 -5.51 -3.66 -7.90
C GLY A 147 -5.35 -2.62 -6.80
N ILE A 148 -6.41 -1.89 -6.45
CA ILE A 148 -6.42 -0.97 -5.31
C ILE A 148 -7.45 -1.44 -4.30
N GLY A 149 -6.98 -1.88 -3.14
CA GLY A 149 -7.81 -2.38 -2.06
C GLY A 149 -7.67 -1.55 -0.78
N GLY A 150 -8.61 -1.74 0.15
CA GLY A 150 -8.46 -1.20 1.49
C GLY A 150 -9.50 -1.71 2.47
N THR A 151 -9.29 -1.39 3.75
CA THR A 151 -10.25 -1.67 4.83
C THR A 151 -10.45 -0.46 5.73
N SER A 152 -11.67 -0.24 6.20
CA SER A 152 -12.02 0.83 7.14
C SER A 152 -11.55 2.22 6.63
N ALA A 153 -10.68 2.92 7.36
CA ALA A 153 -10.13 4.19 6.94
C ALA A 153 -9.42 4.14 5.57
N GLY A 154 -8.78 3.03 5.22
CA GLY A 154 -8.15 2.85 3.91
C GLY A 154 -9.13 2.83 2.75
N THR A 155 -10.35 2.33 2.97
CA THR A 155 -11.44 2.32 1.98
C THR A 155 -12.07 3.71 1.81
N MET A 156 -11.99 4.56 2.82
CA MET A 156 -12.69 5.85 2.85
C MET A 156 -11.97 6.98 2.10
N ILE A 157 -10.69 6.83 1.78
CA ILE A 157 -9.81 7.90 1.25
C ILE A 157 -9.69 7.88 -0.27
#